data_AF-A0A924J2P6-F1
#
_entry.id   AF-A0A924J2P6-F1
#
_cell.length_a   1.000
_cell.length_b   1.000
_cell.length_c   1.000
_cell.angle_alpha   90.00
_cell.angle_beta   90.00
_cell.angle_gamma   90.00
#
_symmetry.space_group_name_H-M   'P 1'
#
loop_
_entity.id
_entity.type
_entity.pdbx_description
1 polymer ?
#
loop_
_entity_poly.entity_id
_entity_poly.type
_entity_poly.pdbx_seq_one_letter_code
_entity_poly.pdbx_strand_id
1 'polypeptide(L)'
;MGALRPVHILILVLVVLILFGFKKLPDAARSLGRSMRIFKSEVEEMKKDGQSTPSAASSDTVKGETFHPTADSAADPIADPTRKQATDPGGREKHDQSPT
;
A
#
# COMPACT_ATOMS: atom_id res chain seq x y z
N MET A 1 30.06 37.31 3.43
CA MET A 1 29.64 36.02 4.01
C MET A 1 28.79 35.31 2.98
N GLY A 2 29.41 34.45 2.17
CA GLY A 2 28.80 33.89 0.96
C GLY A 2 27.61 33.01 1.31
N ALA A 3 26.41 33.50 1.00
CA ALA A 3 25.21 32.67 0.97
C ALA A 3 25.53 31.44 0.13
N LEU A 4 25.36 30.27 0.73
CA LEU A 4 25.56 28.95 0.13
C LEU A 4 25.02 29.00 -1.30
N ARG A 5 25.92 29.10 -2.28
CA ARG A 5 25.49 29.29 -3.66
C ARG A 5 24.56 28.13 -3.98
N PRO A 6 23.37 28.37 -4.57
CA PRO A 6 22.40 27.32 -4.88
C PRO A 6 23.01 26.09 -5.55
N VAL A 7 24.12 26.28 -6.28
CA VAL A 7 24.96 25.23 -6.86
C VAL A 7 25.47 24.17 -5.85
N HIS A 8 25.84 24.53 -4.62
CA HIS A 8 26.33 23.56 -3.63
C HIS A 8 25.21 22.64 -3.15
N ILE A 9 24.01 23.20 -2.94
CA ILE A 9 22.82 22.42 -2.58
C ILE A 9 22.48 21.46 -3.73
N LEU A 10 22.53 21.92 -4.98
CA LEU A 10 22.28 21.08 -6.15
C LEU A 10 23.25 19.89 -6.21
N ILE A 11 24.55 20.13 -5.98
CA ILE A 11 25.58 19.08 -5.94
C ILE A 11 25.30 18.08 -4.81
N LEU A 12 24.93 18.55 -3.62
CA LEU A 12 24.60 17.67 -2.49
C LEU A 12 23.41 16.75 -2.83
N VAL A 13 22.33 17.32 -3.38
CA VAL A 13 21.15 16.55 -3.82
C VAL A 13 21.54 15.53 -4.89
N LEU A 14 22.41 15.91 -5.84
CA LEU A 14 22.91 15.00 -6.87
C LEU A 14 23.68 13.81 -6.27
N VAL A 15 24.56 14.06 -5.28
CA VAL A 15 25.28 12.98 -4.58
C VAL A 15 24.32 12.05 -3.85
N VAL A 16 23.32 12.60 -3.14
CA VAL A 16 22.29 11.81 -2.46
C VAL A 16 21.47 10.99 -3.47
N LEU A 17 21.10 11.56 -4.61
CA LEU A 17 20.39 10.87 -5.69
C LEU A 17 21.19 9.71 -6.28
N ILE A 18 22.52 9.82 -6.36
CA ILE A 18 23.39 8.75 -6.85
C ILE A 18 23.48 7.62 -5.82
N LEU A 19 23.63 7.94 -4.53
CA LEU A 19 23.77 6.94 -3.46
C LEU A 19 22.45 6.22 -3.14
N PHE A 20 21.35 6.96 -3.07
CA PHE A 20 20.03 6.43 -2.70
C PHE A 20 19.16 6.07 -3.92
N GLY A 21 19.42 6.67 -5.08
CA GLY A 21 18.62 6.49 -6.29
C GLY A 21 17.42 7.44 -6.37
N PHE A 22 17.10 7.91 -7.58
CA PHE A 22 15.97 8.82 -7.82
C PHE A 22 14.60 8.24 -7.45
N LYS A 23 14.43 6.90 -7.46
CA LYS A 23 13.19 6.22 -7.05
C LYS A 23 12.98 6.21 -5.53
N LYS A 24 14.04 6.35 -4.73
CA LYS A 24 13.98 6.25 -3.26
C LYS A 24 13.68 7.58 -2.59
N LEU A 25 14.03 8.72 -3.20
CA LEU A 25 13.63 10.05 -2.70
C LEU A 25 12.12 10.24 -2.58
N PRO A 26 11.29 10.00 -3.61
CA PRO A 26 9.85 10.24 -3.53
C PRO A 26 9.18 9.25 -2.56
N ASP A 27 9.69 8.03 -2.46
CA ASP A 27 9.18 7.02 -1.54
C ASP A 27 9.49 7.38 -0.08
N ALA A 28 10.74 7.75 0.21
CA ALA A 28 11.16 8.23 1.51
C ALA A 28 10.43 9.52 1.92
N ALA A 29 10.27 10.48 1.00
CA ALA A 29 9.53 11.71 1.25
C ALA A 29 8.03 11.43 1.53
N ARG A 30 7.41 10.47 0.83
CA ARG A 30 6.01 10.07 1.08
C ARG A 30 5.84 9.35 2.41
N SER A 31 6.77 8.49 2.81
CA SER A 31 6.70 7.82 4.12
C SER A 31 6.98 8.78 5.27
N LEU A 32 8.03 9.61 5.17
CA LEU A 32 8.32 10.68 6.14
C LEU A 32 7.20 11.71 6.22
N GLY A 33 6.62 12.11 5.10
CA GLY A 33 5.52 13.08 5.05
C GLY A 33 4.26 12.58 5.75
N ARG A 34 3.93 11.28 5.64
CA ARG A 34 2.82 10.67 6.38
C ARG A 34 3.07 10.68 7.89
N SER A 35 4.26 10.28 8.35
CA SER A 35 4.61 10.30 9.77
C SER A 35 4.68 11.73 10.33
N MET A 36 5.22 12.67 9.55
CA MET A 36 5.27 14.08 9.93
C MET A 36 3.87 14.71 10.00
N ARG A 37 2.92 14.31 9.14
CA ARG A 37 1.54 14.83 9.20
C ARG A 37 0.85 14.47 10.51
N ILE A 38 0.99 13.21 10.94
CA ILE A 38 0.42 12.70 12.18
C ILE A 38 1.06 13.43 13.38
N PHE A 39 2.39 13.51 13.38
CA PHE A 39 3.11 14.24 14.42
C PHE A 39 2.73 15.73 14.46
N LYS A 40 2.57 16.37 13.29
CA LYS A 40 2.14 17.76 13.17
C LYS A 40 0.73 17.95 13.74
N SER A 41 -0.21 17.04 13.48
CA SER A 41 -1.56 17.13 14.03
C SER A 41 -1.60 16.95 15.55
N GLU A 42 -0.83 16.01 16.10
CA GLU A 42 -0.73 15.82 17.56
C GLU A 42 -0.09 17.04 18.23
N VAL A 43 0.98 17.59 17.64
CA VAL A 43 1.65 18.80 18.14
C VAL A 43 0.77 20.05 17.97
N GLU A 44 -0.01 20.13 16.90
CA GLU A 44 -1.00 21.21 16.73
C GLU A 44 -2.14 21.11 17.72
N GLU A 45 -2.62 19.90 18.04
CA GLU A 45 -3.66 19.67 19.05
C GLU A 45 -3.20 20.15 20.43
N MET A 46 -1.98 19.79 20.84
CA MET A 46 -1.34 20.31 22.05
C MET A 46 -1.19 21.85 22.05
N LYS A 47 -1.04 22.46 20.86
CA LYS A 47 -0.99 23.92 20.68
C LYS A 47 -2.39 24.55 20.59
N LYS A 48 -3.41 23.78 20.22
CA LYS A 48 -4.80 24.18 19.97
C LYS A 48 -5.73 24.00 21.16
N ASP A 49 -5.30 23.36 22.24
CA ASP A 49 -5.98 23.41 23.54
C ASP A 49 -6.19 24.86 24.07
N GLY A 50 -5.73 25.89 23.33
CA GLY A 50 -6.13 27.30 23.49
C GLY A 50 -7.04 27.92 22.39
N GLN A 51 -7.23 27.34 21.21
CA GLN A 51 -8.16 27.86 20.18
C GLN A 51 -8.46 26.85 19.04
N SER A 52 -9.73 26.44 18.89
CA SER A 52 -10.17 25.38 17.97
C SER A 52 -10.26 25.83 16.49
N THR A 53 -9.64 25.08 15.57
CA THR A 53 -9.97 25.11 14.11
C THR A 53 -9.83 23.70 13.49
N PRO A 54 -10.62 23.36 12.45
CA PRO A 54 -10.69 21.99 11.91
C PRO A 54 -9.47 21.64 11.04
N SER A 55 -9.00 20.40 11.13
CA SER A 55 -7.83 19.88 10.38
C SER A 55 -8.26 19.21 9.08
N ALA A 56 -7.84 19.76 7.94
CA ALA A 56 -8.07 19.26 6.58
C ALA A 56 -7.13 18.09 6.18
N ALA A 57 -6.82 17.20 7.12
CA ALA A 57 -5.85 16.13 6.92
C ALA A 57 -6.39 14.90 6.13
N SER A 58 -7.59 14.99 5.53
CA SER A 58 -8.24 13.83 4.87
C SER A 58 -8.38 13.91 3.35
N SER A 59 -7.88 14.96 2.70
CA SER A 59 -8.05 15.08 1.25
C SER A 59 -6.71 15.01 0.52
N ASP A 60 -6.62 14.02 -0.35
CA ASP A 60 -5.70 13.90 -1.48
C ASP A 60 -4.34 13.22 -1.25
N THR A 61 -4.36 11.88 -1.34
CA THR A 61 -3.47 11.19 -2.29
C THR A 61 -4.19 9.95 -2.79
N VAL A 62 -4.70 10.04 -4.01
CA VAL A 62 -5.27 8.94 -4.80
C VAL A 62 -4.26 7.77 -4.88
N LYS A 63 -4.80 6.56 -4.74
CA LYS A 63 -4.14 5.25 -4.83
C LYS A 63 -3.19 5.17 -6.02
N GLY A 64 -1.89 5.28 -5.78
CA GLY A 64 -0.87 4.96 -6.77
C GLY A 64 -0.68 3.46 -6.87
N GLU A 65 -1.51 2.78 -7.66
CA GLU A 65 -1.18 1.46 -8.18
C GLU A 65 0.00 1.60 -9.15
N THR A 66 1.21 1.23 -8.72
CA THR A 66 2.26 0.86 -9.67
C THR A 66 2.08 -0.61 -10.02
N PHE A 67 1.42 -0.85 -11.14
CA PHE A 67 1.24 -2.17 -11.74
C PHE A 67 2.56 -2.59 -12.44
N HIS A 68 3.24 -3.60 -11.92
CA HIS A 68 4.28 -4.33 -12.67
C HIS A 68 4.19 -5.84 -12.42
N PRO A 69 3.20 -6.56 -12.98
CA PRO A 69 3.33 -7.99 -13.27
C PRO A 69 3.63 -8.14 -14.76
N THR A 70 4.91 -8.12 -15.13
CA THR A 70 5.36 -8.67 -16.42
C THR A 70 6.72 -9.30 -16.19
N ALA A 71 6.69 -10.58 -15.82
CA ALA A 71 7.67 -11.62 -16.14
C ALA A 71 7.44 -12.85 -15.25
N ASP A 72 6.24 -13.45 -15.29
CA ASP A 72 6.10 -14.88 -15.02
C ASP A 72 4.81 -15.45 -15.64
N SER A 73 4.66 -15.23 -16.94
CA SER A 73 3.55 -15.81 -17.72
C SER A 73 4.08 -16.25 -19.08
N ALA A 74 4.97 -17.24 -19.07
CA ALA A 74 5.43 -17.95 -20.26
C ALA A 74 6.00 -19.34 -19.90
N ALA A 75 5.15 -20.24 -19.41
CA ALA A 75 5.21 -21.72 -19.45
C ALA A 75 4.16 -22.22 -18.43
N ASP A 76 3.13 -23.01 -18.71
CA ASP A 76 2.82 -23.99 -19.75
C ASP A 76 1.29 -24.24 -19.65
N PRO A 77 0.49 -24.19 -20.72
CA PRO A 77 -0.91 -24.60 -20.63
C PRO A 77 -1.00 -26.14 -20.65
N ILE A 78 -1.96 -26.69 -19.90
CA ILE A 78 -2.42 -28.10 -19.88
C ILE A 78 -1.99 -28.89 -18.62
N ALA A 79 -2.83 -28.82 -17.59
CA ALA A 79 -3.03 -29.88 -16.62
C ALA A 79 -4.48 -29.87 -16.11
N ASP A 80 -5.34 -30.53 -16.89
CA ASP A 80 -6.51 -31.35 -16.50
C ASP A 80 -7.57 -30.80 -15.50
N PRO A 81 -8.79 -30.44 -15.97
CA PRO A 81 -9.91 -30.00 -15.13
C PRO A 81 -10.77 -31.17 -14.59
N THR A 82 -10.18 -32.24 -14.04
CA THR A 82 -10.98 -33.41 -13.58
C THR A 82 -11.22 -33.48 -12.07
N ARG A 83 -10.90 -32.45 -11.26
CA ARG A 83 -11.00 -32.55 -9.78
C ARG A 83 -12.27 -32.00 -9.11
N LYS A 84 -13.44 -31.88 -9.76
CA LYS A 84 -14.66 -31.42 -9.07
C LYS A 84 -15.99 -32.01 -9.59
N GLN A 85 -16.12 -33.34 -9.70
CA GLN A 85 -17.46 -33.95 -9.69
C GLN A 85 -17.44 -35.44 -9.30
N ALA A 86 -17.24 -35.70 -8.01
CA ALA A 86 -17.69 -36.94 -7.39
C ALA A 86 -18.61 -36.53 -6.24
N THR A 87 -19.88 -36.40 -6.58
CA THR A 87 -20.98 -36.18 -5.63
C THR A 87 -21.07 -37.39 -4.70
N ASP A 88 -20.79 -37.12 -3.44
CA ASP A 88 -21.16 -37.88 -2.25
C ASP A 88 -22.55 -38.53 -2.38
N PRO A 89 -22.68 -39.87 -2.44
CA PRO A 89 -23.94 -40.53 -2.19
C PRO A 89 -24.08 -40.62 -0.66
N GLY A 90 -24.53 -39.52 -0.07
CA GLY A 90 -24.89 -39.45 1.33
C GLY A 90 -25.88 -40.55 1.68
N GLY A 91 -25.41 -41.51 2.47
CA GLY A 91 -26.25 -42.41 3.24
C GLY A 91 -27.09 -41.59 4.20
N ARG A 92 -28.38 -41.44 3.89
CA ARG A 92 -29.42 -41.01 4.82
C ARG A 92 -30.71 -41.77 4.52
N GLU A 93 -31.10 -42.56 5.52
CA GLU A 93 -32.49 -42.64 5.97
C GLU A 93 -33.50 -43.29 5.02
N LYS A 94 -33.44 -44.63 4.91
CA LYS A 94 -34.65 -45.43 4.73
C LYS A 94 -35.13 -45.91 6.10
N HIS A 95 -35.76 -45.00 6.84
CA HIS A 95 -36.67 -45.34 7.93
C HIS A 95 -38.04 -44.82 7.50
N ASP A 96 -38.64 -45.53 6.54
CA ASP A 96 -40.03 -45.32 6.15
C ASP A 96 -40.79 -46.58 6.55
N GLN A 97 -41.58 -46.41 7.61
CA GLN A 97 -42.56 -47.37 8.08
C GLN A 97 -43.67 -47.49 7.03
N SER A 98 -44.03 -48.71 6.66
CA SER A 98 -45.41 -48.96 6.28
C SER A 98 -45.83 -50.39 6.66
N PRO A 99 -47.12 -50.60 6.92
CA PRO A 99 -47.64 -51.62 7.82
C PRO A 99 -48.05 -52.88 7.08
N THR A 100 -47.88 -54.05 7.69
CA THR A 100 -48.83 -55.16 7.58
C THR A 100 -48.64 -56.13 8.74
#